data_AF-A0A4Q5QJB1-F1
#
_entry.id   AF-A0A4Q5QJB1-F1
#
_cell.length_a   1.000
_cell.length_b   1.000
_cell.length_c   1.000
_cell.angle_alpha   90.00
_cell.angle_beta   90.00
_cell.angle_gamma   90.00
#
_symmetry.space_group_name_H-M   'P 1'
#
loop_
_entity.id
_entity.type
_entity.pdbx_description
1 polymer ?
#
loop_
_entity_poly.entity_id
_entity_poly.type
_entity_poly.pdbx_seq_one_letter_code
_entity_poly.pdbx_strand_id
1 'polypeptide(L)'
;MKFFLGSQLLLLLLGYLVLTFLFAFNGYPGFIQDSTCFLPTAYFINHFHQLINPLYDAGLDPLQHRFLFYPPLFPYTVAIINRLLPEFYNNMMVTLTLIDNLSLLVLLTSVVIHIRKNKVLVTNKLYWFAL
;
A
#
# COMPACT_ATOMS: atom_id res chain seq x y z
N MET A 1 -7.82 12.42 -30.35
CA MET A 1 -8.35 11.32 -29.50
C MET A 1 -7.32 10.72 -28.55
N LYS A 2 -6.11 10.33 -29.01
CA LYS A 2 -5.06 9.70 -28.16
C LYS A 2 -4.65 10.52 -26.92
N PHE A 3 -4.47 11.83 -27.09
CA PHE A 3 -4.06 12.73 -26.00
C PHE A 3 -5.17 12.93 -24.94
N PHE A 4 -6.43 12.86 -25.38
CA PHE A 4 -7.61 13.10 -24.55
C PHE A 4 -7.88 11.95 -23.57
N LEU A 5 -7.70 10.70 -24.02
CA LEU A 5 -7.91 9.51 -23.18
C LEU A 5 -6.84 9.41 -22.07
N GLY A 6 -5.57 9.66 -22.41
CA GLY A 6 -4.47 9.65 -21.41
C GLY A 6 -4.65 10.73 -20.34
N SER A 7 -5.08 11.94 -20.72
CA SER A 7 -5.39 12.98 -19.73
C SER A 7 -6.55 12.61 -18.80
N GLN A 8 -7.56 11.89 -19.31
CA GLN A 8 -8.69 11.43 -18.49
C GLN A 8 -8.26 10.35 -17.50
N LEU A 9 -7.42 9.40 -17.91
CA LEU A 9 -6.89 8.35 -17.04
C LEU A 9 -6.00 8.92 -15.95
N LEU A 10 -5.15 9.90 -16.28
CA LEU A 10 -4.35 10.63 -15.30
C LEU A 10 -5.23 11.37 -14.29
N LEU A 11 -6.30 12.04 -14.74
CA LEU A 11 -7.25 12.71 -13.87
C LEU A 11 -7.98 11.73 -12.95
N LEU A 12 -8.39 10.57 -13.47
CA LEU A 12 -9.01 9.52 -12.67
C LEU A 12 -8.05 8.95 -11.64
N LEU A 13 -6.79 8.72 -12.00
CA LEU A 13 -5.75 8.28 -11.08
C LEU A 13 -5.51 9.31 -9.98
N LEU A 14 -5.32 10.59 -10.33
CA LEU A 14 -5.15 11.65 -9.34
C LEU A 14 -6.37 11.78 -8.43
N GLY A 15 -7.58 11.71 -8.98
CA GLY A 15 -8.82 11.69 -8.21
C GLY A 15 -8.87 10.51 -7.24
N TYR A 16 -8.51 9.31 -7.69
CA TYR A 16 -8.42 8.13 -6.85
C TYR A 16 -7.40 8.29 -5.71
N LEU A 17 -6.19 8.78 -6.00
CA LEU A 17 -5.14 9.00 -4.99
C LEU A 17 -5.59 10.02 -3.92
N VAL A 18 -6.23 11.11 -4.34
CA VAL A 18 -6.76 12.12 -3.41
C VAL A 18 -7.90 11.57 -2.57
N LEU A 19 -8.86 10.89 -3.20
CA LEU A 19 -10.01 10.32 -2.49
C LEU A 19 -9.55 9.28 -1.47
N THR A 20 -8.72 8.31 -1.87
CA THR A 20 -8.20 7.29 -0.94
C THR A 20 -7.47 7.91 0.25
N PHE A 21 -6.64 8.93 0.02
CA PHE A 21 -5.99 9.68 1.09
C PHE A 21 -7.00 10.35 2.03
N LEU A 22 -8.00 11.05 1.49
CA LEU A 22 -9.03 11.71 2.31
C LEU A 22 -9.83 10.70 3.14
N PHE A 23 -10.19 9.56 2.57
CA PHE A 23 -10.87 8.48 3.28
C PHE A 23 -10.02 7.96 4.44
N ALA A 24 -8.73 7.69 4.20
CA ALA A 24 -7.80 7.23 5.23
C ALA A 24 -7.57 8.28 6.33
N PHE A 25 -7.45 9.55 5.96
CA PHE A 25 -7.32 10.66 6.91
C PHE A 25 -8.54 10.75 7.85
N ASN A 26 -9.73 10.42 7.35
CA ASN A 26 -10.97 10.38 8.11
C ASN A 26 -11.23 9.04 8.84
N GLY A 27 -10.28 8.10 8.80
CA GLY A 27 -10.38 6.85 9.55
C GLY A 27 -11.02 5.68 8.79
N TYR A 28 -11.21 5.82 7.48
CA TYR A 28 -11.81 4.81 6.62
C TYR A 28 -10.79 4.33 5.58
N PRO A 29 -9.86 3.42 5.93
CA PRO A 29 -8.86 2.95 4.98
C PRO A 29 -9.55 2.13 3.88
N GLY A 30 -9.12 2.32 2.63
CA GLY A 30 -9.65 1.55 1.49
C GLY A 30 -9.36 0.05 1.57
N PHE A 31 -8.31 -0.34 2.29
CA PHE A 31 -7.90 -1.73 2.50
C PHE A 31 -8.12 -2.16 3.93
N ILE A 32 -9.39 -2.40 4.29
CA ILE A 32 -9.82 -2.73 5.65
C ILE A 32 -9.08 -3.97 6.18
N GLN A 33 -8.93 -5.01 5.36
CA GLN A 33 -8.35 -6.28 5.81
C GLN A 33 -6.82 -6.19 6.06
N ASP A 34 -6.10 -5.50 5.18
CA ASP A 34 -4.67 -5.23 5.38
C ASP A 34 -4.46 -4.29 6.57
N SER A 35 -5.33 -3.29 6.71
CA SER A 35 -5.35 -2.41 7.87
C SER A 35 -5.53 -3.18 9.17
N THR A 36 -6.46 -4.13 9.22
CA THR A 36 -6.67 -4.95 10.41
C THR A 36 -5.43 -5.77 10.77
N CYS A 37 -4.70 -6.32 9.80
CA CYS A 37 -3.55 -7.19 10.05
C CYS A 37 -2.24 -6.42 10.35
N PHE A 38 -1.97 -5.36 9.58
CA PHE A 38 -0.66 -4.69 9.60
C PHE A 38 -0.60 -3.48 10.53
N LEU A 39 -1.71 -2.75 10.73
CA LEU A 39 -1.73 -1.61 11.65
C LEU A 39 -1.29 -2.08 13.04
N PRO A 40 -1.95 -3.05 13.68
CA PRO A 40 -1.61 -3.33 15.07
C PRO A 40 -0.17 -3.84 15.22
N THR A 41 0.30 -4.63 14.25
CA THR A 41 1.70 -5.09 14.20
C THR A 41 2.70 -3.93 14.11
N ALA A 42 2.44 -2.94 13.25
CA ALA A 42 3.28 -1.75 13.15
C ALA A 42 3.26 -0.90 14.42
N TYR A 43 2.11 -0.82 15.12
CA TYR A 43 2.01 -0.15 16.42
C TYR A 43 2.92 -0.81 17.45
N PHE A 44 2.92 -2.15 17.55
CA PHE A 44 3.77 -2.88 18.48
C PHE A 44 5.27 -2.75 18.17
N ILE A 45 5.65 -2.73 16.89
CA ILE A 45 7.03 -2.43 16.49
C ILE A 45 7.43 -1.03 16.96
N ASN A 46 6.53 -0.05 16.78
CA ASN A 46 6.81 1.35 17.07
C ASN A 46 6.92 1.66 18.56
N HIS A 47 6.06 1.07 19.38
CA HIS A 47 5.91 1.41 20.81
C HIS A 47 6.56 0.40 21.75
N PHE A 48 6.65 -0.87 21.33
CA PHE A 48 7.12 -1.97 22.18
C PHE A 48 8.32 -2.73 21.59
N HIS A 49 8.79 -2.35 20.39
CA HIS A 49 9.86 -3.04 19.66
C HIS A 49 9.59 -4.53 19.42
N GLN A 50 8.32 -4.90 19.27
CA GLN A 50 7.85 -6.27 19.12
C GLN A 50 7.16 -6.47 17.76
N LEU A 51 7.50 -7.57 17.07
CA LEU A 51 6.82 -8.00 15.86
C LEU A 51 5.70 -8.97 16.24
N ILE A 52 4.52 -8.46 16.61
CA ILE A 52 3.38 -9.26 17.10
C ILE A 52 2.10 -8.92 16.32
N ASN A 53 1.32 -9.95 15.93
CA ASN A 53 -0.02 -9.82 15.37
C ASN A 53 -1.04 -10.03 16.50
N PRO A 54 -1.88 -9.05 16.82
CA PRO A 54 -2.91 -9.22 17.86
C PRO A 54 -4.22 -9.84 17.34
N LEU A 55 -4.37 -10.09 16.03
CA LEU A 55 -5.57 -10.71 15.45
C LEU A 55 -5.43 -12.20 15.14
N TYR A 56 -4.19 -12.70 15.14
CA TYR A 56 -3.92 -14.11 15.27
C TYR A 56 -3.57 -14.38 16.72
N ASP A 57 -3.75 -15.61 17.21
CA ASP A 57 -3.31 -16.05 18.54
C ASP A 57 -1.77 -16.09 18.60
N ALA A 58 -1.18 -14.90 18.50
CA ALA A 58 0.23 -14.58 18.30
C ALA A 58 0.91 -15.35 17.14
N GLY A 59 0.17 -15.86 16.16
CA GLY A 59 0.75 -16.63 15.07
C GLY A 59 1.59 -17.82 15.54
N LEU A 60 1.47 -18.25 16.79
CA LEU A 60 2.25 -19.32 17.39
C LEU A 60 1.66 -20.64 16.92
N ASP A 61 2.44 -21.43 16.17
CA ASP A 61 2.16 -22.87 16.06
C ASP A 61 1.91 -23.42 17.48
N PRO A 62 0.74 -23.99 17.79
CA PRO A 62 0.44 -24.48 19.14
C PRO A 62 1.38 -25.62 19.59
N LEU A 63 2.10 -26.26 18.66
CA LEU A 63 3.08 -27.30 18.95
C LEU A 63 4.53 -26.78 19.01
N GLN A 64 4.88 -25.73 18.25
CA GLN A 64 6.26 -25.23 18.12
C GLN A 64 6.47 -23.79 18.59
N HIS A 65 5.41 -23.08 18.98
CA HIS A 65 5.43 -21.67 19.37
C HIS A 65 6.19 -20.77 18.37
N ARG A 66 6.02 -21.02 17.07
CA ARG A 66 6.68 -20.24 16.01
C ARG A 66 5.70 -19.26 15.40
N PHE A 67 6.12 -18.00 15.29
CA PHE A 67 5.37 -16.87 14.78
C PHE A 67 5.20 -16.91 13.25
N LEU A 68 3.98 -17.13 12.76
CA LEU A 68 3.61 -17.09 11.34
C LEU A 68 3.17 -15.66 10.97
N PHE A 69 4.11 -14.85 10.51
CA PHE A 69 3.78 -13.65 9.75
C PHE A 69 4.40 -13.75 8.36
N TYR A 70 3.67 -13.24 7.36
CA TYR A 70 4.21 -12.82 6.06
C TYR A 70 5.49 -11.98 6.27
N PRO A 71 6.41 -11.89 5.31
CA PRO A 71 7.76 -11.36 5.53
C PRO A 71 7.76 -10.05 6.33
N PRO A 72 8.58 -9.97 7.41
CA PRO A 72 8.52 -8.91 8.41
C PRO A 72 8.80 -7.51 7.83
N LEU A 73 9.37 -7.46 6.63
CA LEU A 73 9.70 -6.25 5.91
C LEU A 73 8.51 -5.28 5.79
N PHE A 74 7.31 -5.78 5.52
CA PHE A 74 6.16 -4.91 5.29
C PHE A 74 5.71 -4.21 6.59
N PRO A 75 5.46 -4.90 7.71
CA PRO A 75 5.23 -4.24 9.01
C PRO A 75 6.33 -3.24 9.40
N TYR A 76 7.61 -3.55 9.17
CA TYR A 76 8.70 -2.61 9.44
C TYR A 76 8.63 -1.37 8.54
N THR A 77 8.28 -1.54 7.27
CA THR A 77 8.11 -0.43 6.32
C THR A 77 6.99 0.51 6.79
N VAL A 78 5.85 -0.07 7.18
CA VAL A 78 4.73 0.68 7.76
C VAL A 78 5.18 1.42 9.02
N ALA A 79 5.88 0.75 9.92
CA ALA A 79 6.37 1.34 11.17
C ALA A 79 7.30 2.54 10.91
N ILE A 80 8.26 2.40 10.00
CA ILE A 80 9.22 3.44 9.61
C ILE A 80 8.50 4.65 9.01
N ILE A 81 7.62 4.44 8.03
CA ILE A 81 6.92 5.54 7.36
C ILE A 81 5.99 6.26 8.35
N ASN A 82 5.30 5.51 9.21
CA ASN A 82 4.43 6.10 10.22
C ASN A 82 5.19 7.00 11.21
N ARG A 83 6.42 6.64 11.58
CA ARG A 83 7.28 7.49 12.43
C ARG A 83 7.71 8.79 11.77
N LEU A 84 7.66 8.88 10.43
CA LEU A 84 7.98 10.09 9.68
C LEU A 84 6.77 11.03 9.53
N LEU A 85 5.56 10.55 9.79
CA LEU A 85 4.34 11.35 9.73
C LEU A 85 4.06 12.04 11.07
N PRO A 86 3.38 13.20 11.07
CA PRO A 86 2.91 13.80 12.30
C PRO A 86 1.98 12.83 13.05
N GLU A 87 2.02 12.86 14.38
CA GLU A 87 1.14 12.03 15.21
C GLU A 87 -0.29 12.57 15.20
N PHE A 88 -1.24 11.74 14.75
CA PHE A 88 -2.67 11.96 14.86
C PHE A 88 -3.39 10.61 14.84
N TYR A 89 -4.68 10.62 15.21
CA TYR A 89 -5.47 9.41 15.46
C TYR A 89 -5.44 8.40 14.30
N ASN A 90 -5.41 8.88 13.06
CA ASN A 90 -5.46 8.03 11.85
C ASN A 90 -4.10 7.90 11.13
N ASN A 91 -2.96 8.24 11.78
CA ASN A 91 -1.64 8.28 11.14
C ASN A 91 -1.25 6.96 10.47
N MET A 92 -1.57 5.83 11.09
CA MET A 92 -1.20 4.54 10.55
C MET A 92 -2.09 4.12 9.37
N MET A 93 -3.37 4.51 9.36
CA MET A 93 -4.26 4.30 8.20
C MET A 93 -3.80 5.13 7.00
N VAL A 94 -3.37 6.37 7.26
CA VAL A 94 -2.75 7.23 6.25
C VAL A 94 -1.43 6.63 5.76
N THR A 95 -0.62 6.08 6.64
CA THR A 95 0.63 5.41 6.28
C THR A 95 0.42 4.26 5.30
N LEU A 96 -0.52 3.36 5.58
CA LEU A 96 -0.84 2.25 4.67
C LEU A 96 -1.30 2.77 3.32
N THR A 97 -2.21 3.75 3.32
CA THR A 97 -2.73 4.34 2.09
C THR A 97 -1.63 5.01 1.26
N LEU A 98 -0.66 5.66 1.91
CA LEU A 98 0.52 6.22 1.24
C LEU A 98 1.38 5.12 0.59
N ILE A 99 1.64 4.03 1.31
CA ILE A 99 2.41 2.88 0.80
C ILE A 99 1.71 2.26 -0.41
N ASP A 100 0.39 2.08 -0.35
CA ASP A 100 -0.40 1.50 -1.42
C ASP A 100 -0.40 2.41 -2.67
N ASN A 101 -0.64 3.71 -2.46
CA ASN A 101 -0.61 4.71 -3.52
C ASN A 101 0.77 4.77 -4.20
N LEU A 102 1.85 4.72 -3.43
CA LEU A 102 3.21 4.66 -3.98
C LEU A 102 3.46 3.35 -4.73
N SER A 103 3.00 2.22 -4.21
CA SER A 103 3.13 0.90 -4.85
C SER A 103 2.43 0.86 -6.20
N LEU A 104 1.25 1.45 -6.31
CA LEU A 104 0.52 1.61 -7.57
C LEU A 104 1.32 2.44 -8.58
N LEU A 105 1.89 3.58 -8.16
CA LEU A 105 2.71 4.43 -9.03
C LEU A 105 3.97 3.71 -9.52
N VAL A 106 4.66 2.97 -8.63
CA VAL A 106 5.83 2.17 -9.00
C VAL A 106 5.45 1.06 -9.98
N LEU A 107 4.32 0.37 -9.76
CA LEU A 107 3.82 -0.66 -10.67
C LEU A 107 3.56 -0.09 -12.06
N LEU A 108 2.79 1.00 -12.17
CA LEU A 108 2.48 1.64 -13.45
C LEU A 108 3.75 2.07 -14.17
N THR A 109 4.66 2.73 -13.46
CA THR A 109 5.96 3.15 -14.02
C THR A 109 6.79 1.96 -14.51
N SER A 110 6.81 0.87 -13.75
CA SER A 110 7.54 -0.36 -14.10
C SER A 110 6.96 -1.01 -15.36
N VAL A 111 5.64 -1.05 -15.47
CA VAL A 111 4.95 -1.57 -16.68
C VAL A 111 5.30 -0.72 -17.90
N VAL A 112 5.28 0.61 -17.79
CA VAL A 112 5.67 1.52 -18.88
C VAL A 112 7.12 1.30 -19.32
N ILE A 113 8.05 1.20 -18.37
CA ILE A 113 9.47 0.95 -18.66
C ILE A 113 9.64 -0.41 -19.34
N HIS A 114 8.97 -1.46 -18.83
CA HIS A 114 9.04 -2.80 -19.38
C HIS A 114 8.54 -2.87 -20.83
N ILE A 115 7.40 -2.24 -21.11
CA ILE A 115 6.83 -2.14 -22.47
C ILE A 115 7.83 -1.48 -23.42
N ARG A 116 8.40 -0.33 -23.02
CA ARG A 116 9.36 0.42 -23.83
C ARG A 116 10.62 -0.40 -24.11
N LYS A 117 11.14 -1.11 -23.11
CA LYS A 117 12.36 -1.92 -23.22
C LYS A 117 12.19 -3.09 -24.18
N ASN A 118 11.07 -3.80 -24.09
CA ASN A 118 10.87 -5.05 -24.83
C ASN A 118 10.25 -4.85 -26.21
N LYS A 119 9.99 -3.60 -26.63
CA LYS A 119 9.29 -3.26 -27.89
C LYS A 119 8.05 -4.14 -28.12
N VAL A 120 7.39 -4.53 -27.02
CA VAL A 120 6.20 -5.38 -27.09
C VAL A 120 5.25 -4.66 -28.01
N LEU A 121 4.74 -5.35 -29.04
CA LEU A 121 3.63 -4.87 -29.84
C LEU A 121 2.42 -4.83 -28.92
N VAL A 122 2.36 -3.77 -28.11
CA VAL A 122 1.25 -3.53 -27.23
C VAL A 122 0.10 -3.20 -28.14
N THR A 123 -0.77 -4.18 -28.36
CA THR A 123 -2.09 -3.89 -28.93
C THR A 123 -2.65 -2.74 -28.11
N ASN A 124 -3.11 -1.68 -28.78
CA ASN A 124 -3.41 -0.36 -28.19
C ASN A 124 -4.06 -0.46 -26.79
N LYS A 125 -4.94 -1.44 -26.56
CA LYS A 125 -5.65 -1.71 -25.30
C LYS A 125 -4.77 -1.80 -24.03
N LEU A 126 -3.58 -2.42 -24.09
CA LEU A 126 -2.72 -2.59 -22.89
C LEU A 126 -1.87 -1.34 -22.60
N TYR A 127 -1.53 -0.55 -23.62
CA TYR A 127 -0.72 0.66 -23.46
C TYR A 127 -1.51 1.75 -22.73
N TRP A 128 -2.83 1.78 -22.96
CA TRP A 128 -3.76 2.68 -22.29
C TRP A 128 -4.04 2.32 -20.82
N PHE A 129 -3.72 1.12 -20.36
CA PHE A 129 -3.93 0.75 -18.96
C PHE A 129 -2.71 1.06 -18.09
N ALA A 130 -1.55 1.25 -18.71
CA ALA A 130 -0.27 1.51 -18.04
C ALA A 130 0.12 3.00 -18.00
N LEU A 131 -0.62 3.87 -18.71
CA LEU A 131 -0.41 5.31 -18.85
C LEU A 131 -1.68 6.06 -18.44
#